data_AF-M5AN04-F1
#
_entry.id   AF-M5AN04-F1
#
_cell.length_a   1.000
_cell.length_b   1.000
_cell.length_c   1.000
_cell.angle_alpha   90.00
_cell.angle_beta   90.00
_cell.angle_gamma   90.00
#
_symmetry.space_group_name_H-M   'P 1'
#
loop_
_entity.id
_entity.type
_entity.pdbx_description
1 polymer ?
#
loop_
_entity_poly.entity_id
_entity_poly.type
_entity_poly.pdbx_seq_one_letter_code
_entity_poly.pdbx_strand_id
1 'polypeptide(L)'
;SELVGLGVADMYRVMLEEGVERDIVENDYKKYIPKDVIRHHLFFIKKPIHETLGRIKKGGSHDAWYVKGEYLKQFEEMAPNYLSEDFKVLSDEGGSVRSVFVNVNPFHKEE
;
A
#
# COMPACT_ATOMS: atom_id res chain seq x y z
N SER A 1 -5.36 7.27 9.06
CA SER A 1 -4.50 6.09 8.87
C SER A 1 -4.10 6.00 7.42
N GLU A 2 -2.80 6.08 7.11
CA GLU A 2 -2.25 6.08 5.74
C GLU A 2 -2.69 4.83 4.93
N LEU A 3 -2.80 3.67 5.59
CA LEU A 3 -3.33 2.43 4.98
C LEU A 3 -4.75 2.56 4.44
N VAL A 4 -5.61 3.38 5.07
CA VAL A 4 -6.97 3.65 4.56
C VAL A 4 -6.88 4.54 3.32
N GLY A 5 -5.93 5.49 3.29
CA GLY A 5 -5.64 6.32 2.13
C GLY A 5 -5.19 5.48 0.93
N LEU A 6 -4.29 4.53 1.13
CA LEU A 6 -3.88 3.57 0.09
C LEU A 6 -5.07 2.75 -0.42
N GLY A 7 -5.90 2.22 0.48
CA GLY A 7 -7.11 1.50 0.09
C GLY A 7 -8.09 2.36 -0.74
N VAL A 8 -8.28 3.63 -0.37
CA VAL A 8 -9.10 4.57 -1.14
C VAL A 8 -8.49 4.89 -2.51
N ALA A 9 -7.17 5.02 -2.60
CA ALA A 9 -6.47 5.22 -3.87
C ALA A 9 -6.64 4.00 -4.79
N ASP A 10 -6.56 2.78 -4.25
CA ASP A 10 -6.79 1.56 -5.04
C ASP A 10 -8.25 1.43 -5.49
N MET A 11 -9.21 1.78 -4.62
CA MET A 11 -10.63 1.89 -4.99
C MET A 11 -10.85 2.87 -6.14
N TYR A 12 -10.21 4.04 -6.09
CA TYR A 12 -10.32 5.04 -7.15
C TYR A 12 -9.63 4.60 -8.45
N ARG A 13 -8.49 3.91 -8.37
CA ARG A 13 -7.85 3.28 -9.53
C ARG A 13 -8.81 2.33 -10.24
N VAL A 14 -9.50 1.45 -9.50
CA VAL A 14 -10.49 0.51 -10.07
C VAL A 14 -11.63 1.25 -10.76
N MET A 15 -12.14 2.34 -10.16
CA MET A 15 -13.16 3.17 -10.80
C MET A 15 -12.69 3.74 -12.14
N LEU A 16 -11.41 4.11 -12.26
CA LEU A 16 -10.84 4.65 -13.51
C LEU A 16 -10.59 3.56 -14.55
N GLU A 17 -10.09 2.40 -14.15
CA GLU A 17 -9.69 1.33 -15.08
C GLU A 17 -10.87 0.46 -15.55
N GLU A 18 -11.78 0.12 -14.64
CA GLU A 18 -12.92 -0.75 -14.94
C GLU A 18 -14.18 0.05 -15.28
N GLY A 19 -14.15 1.38 -15.12
CA GLY A 19 -15.30 2.25 -15.37
C GLY A 19 -16.48 1.97 -14.44
N VAL A 20 -16.22 1.39 -13.27
CA VAL A 20 -17.26 1.01 -12.30
C VAL A 20 -17.71 2.19 -11.46
N GLU A 21 -19.00 2.20 -11.11
CA GLU A 21 -19.55 3.25 -10.26
C GLU A 21 -19.04 3.16 -8.82
N ARG A 22 -19.00 4.32 -8.17
CA ARG A 22 -18.52 4.48 -6.80
C ARG A 22 -19.21 3.53 -5.83
N ASP A 23 -20.53 3.43 -5.90
CA ASP A 23 -21.33 2.65 -4.95
C ASP A 23 -20.98 1.16 -5.01
N ILE A 24 -20.60 0.65 -6.18
CA ILE A 24 -20.17 -0.74 -6.37
C ILE A 24 -18.85 -0.96 -5.61
N VAL A 25 -17.87 -0.08 -5.82
CA VAL A 25 -16.55 -0.18 -5.19
C VAL A 25 -16.65 0.02 -3.68
N GLU A 26 -17.46 0.98 -3.21
CA GLU A 26 -17.68 1.24 -1.79
C GLU A 26 -18.35 0.09 -1.04
N ASN A 27 -19.28 -0.63 -1.67
CA ASN A 27 -19.87 -1.82 -1.08
C ASN A 27 -18.84 -2.94 -0.86
N ASP A 28 -17.84 -3.01 -1.74
CA ASP A 28 -16.76 -3.99 -1.73
C ASP A 28 -15.45 -3.48 -1.11
N TYR A 29 -15.50 -2.40 -0.31
CA TYR A 29 -14.32 -1.75 0.27
C TYR A 29 -13.35 -2.69 1.02
N LYS A 30 -13.85 -3.82 1.54
CA LYS A 30 -13.06 -4.81 2.27
C LYS A 30 -12.05 -5.56 1.40
N LYS A 31 -12.20 -5.51 0.07
CA LYS A 31 -11.25 -6.12 -0.88
C LYS A 31 -9.95 -5.32 -0.99
N TYR A 32 -10.00 -4.02 -0.73
CA TYR A 32 -8.91 -3.08 -0.97
C TYR A 32 -8.15 -2.68 0.30
N ILE A 33 -8.71 -2.98 1.48
CA ILE A 33 -8.15 -2.58 2.78
C ILE A 33 -7.76 -3.83 3.58
N PRO A 34 -6.54 -3.87 4.18
CA PRO A 34 -6.13 -5.00 5.02
C PRO A 34 -7.09 -5.28 6.17
N LYS A 35 -7.29 -6.57 6.48
CA LYS A 35 -8.23 -7.03 7.54
C LYS A 35 -7.96 -6.40 8.90
N ASP A 36 -6.69 -6.20 9.26
CA ASP A 36 -6.29 -5.58 10.52
C ASP A 36 -6.74 -4.12 10.63
N VAL A 37 -6.65 -3.38 9.53
CA VAL A 37 -7.12 -1.99 9.44
C VAL A 37 -8.64 -1.93 9.55
N ILE A 38 -9.35 -2.84 8.87
CA ILE A 38 -10.80 -2.96 8.96
C ILE A 38 -11.22 -3.28 10.39
N ARG A 39 -10.55 -4.23 11.04
CA ARG A 39 -10.84 -4.64 12.43
C ARG A 39 -10.63 -3.48 13.40
N HIS A 40 -9.57 -2.70 13.22
CA HIS A 40 -9.24 -1.57 14.09
C HIS A 40 -10.21 -0.38 13.90
N HIS A 41 -10.77 -0.19 12.70
CA HIS A 41 -11.63 0.95 12.36
C HIS A 41 -13.07 0.57 11.98
N LEU A 42 -13.53 -0.61 12.41
CA LEU A 42 -14.71 -1.30 11.85
C LEU A 42 -15.99 -0.45 11.83
N PHE A 43 -16.19 0.40 12.84
CA PHE A 43 -17.36 1.26 12.99
C PHE A 43 -17.30 2.57 12.20
N PHE A 44 -16.11 3.05 11.84
CA PHE A 44 -15.93 4.41 11.31
C PHE A 44 -15.22 4.45 9.96
N ILE A 45 -14.92 3.31 9.33
CA ILE A 45 -14.14 3.30 8.09
C ILE A 45 -14.95 3.70 6.84
N LYS A 46 -16.27 3.41 6.81
CA LYS A 46 -17.12 3.67 5.63
C LYS A 46 -17.31 5.15 5.32
N LYS A 47 -17.56 5.98 6.34
CA LYS A 47 -17.83 7.42 6.16
C LYS A 47 -16.61 8.16 5.56
N PRO A 48 -15.39 8.00 6.11
CA PRO A 48 -14.18 8.58 5.52
C PRO A 48 -13.91 8.11 4.09
N ILE A 49 -14.13 6.82 3.78
CA ILE A 49 -14.01 6.30 2.41
C ILE A 49 -14.94 7.06 1.46
N HIS A 50 -16.22 7.16 1.82
CA HIS A 50 -17.23 7.84 1.01
C HIS A 50 -16.91 9.32 0.78
N GLU A 51 -16.53 10.03 1.85
CA GLU A 51 -16.17 11.44 1.78
C GLU A 51 -14.91 11.67 0.92
N THR A 52 -13.92 10.77 1.03
CA THR A 52 -12.64 10.91 0.34
C THR A 52 -12.76 10.58 -1.14
N LEU A 53 -13.40 9.46 -1.51
CA LEU A 53 -13.76 9.15 -2.90
C LEU A 53 -14.66 10.23 -3.50
N GLY A 54 -15.56 10.76 -2.67
CA GLY A 54 -16.33 11.99 -2.86
C GLY A 54 -15.51 13.13 -3.43
N ARG A 55 -14.49 13.51 -2.66
CA ARG A 55 -13.59 14.63 -2.96
C ARG A 55 -12.70 14.36 -4.16
N ILE A 56 -12.12 13.16 -4.27
CA ILE A 56 -11.20 12.83 -5.36
C ILE A 56 -11.93 12.88 -6.71
N LYS A 57 -13.12 12.29 -6.83
CA LYS A 57 -13.93 12.35 -8.07
C LYS A 57 -14.31 13.79 -8.44
N LYS A 58 -14.55 14.67 -7.45
CA LYS A 58 -14.87 16.09 -7.68
C LYS A 58 -13.65 16.92 -8.04
N GLY A 59 -12.45 16.51 -7.61
CA GLY A 59 -11.19 17.23 -7.81
C GLY A 59 -10.69 17.26 -9.25
N GLY A 60 -11.27 16.47 -10.16
CA GLY A 60 -10.94 16.44 -11.57
C GLY A 60 -10.78 15.03 -12.12
N SER A 61 -10.48 14.93 -13.41
CA SER A 61 -10.15 13.67 -14.07
C SER A 61 -8.66 13.39 -13.85
N HIS A 62 -8.35 12.46 -12.95
CA HIS A 62 -7.01 11.90 -12.85
C HIS A 62 -6.89 10.72 -13.82
N ASP A 63 -5.72 10.54 -14.42
CA ASP A 63 -5.41 9.32 -15.15
C ASP A 63 -5.06 8.19 -14.15
N ALA A 64 -5.35 6.94 -14.53
CA ALA A 64 -5.03 5.78 -13.70
C ALA A 64 -3.52 5.67 -13.42
N TRP A 65 -2.67 6.10 -14.37
CA TRP A 65 -1.23 6.10 -14.18
C TRP A 65 -0.78 7.06 -13.08
N TYR A 66 -1.40 8.24 -13.01
CA TYR A 66 -1.12 9.21 -11.95
C TYR A 66 -1.48 8.64 -10.57
N VAL A 67 -2.65 8.00 -10.45
CA VAL A 67 -3.10 7.39 -9.19
C VAL A 67 -2.14 6.27 -8.76
N LYS A 68 -1.67 5.43 -9.69
CA LYS A 68 -0.66 4.40 -9.40
C LYS A 68 0.66 4.99 -8.93
N GLY A 69 1.12 6.08 -9.55
CA GLY A 69 2.34 6.77 -9.16
C GLY A 69 2.28 7.30 -7.72
N GLU A 70 1.20 8.00 -7.36
CA GLU A 70 1.01 8.50 -6.00
C GLU A 70 0.82 7.36 -4.99
N TYR A 71 0.15 6.28 -5.37
CA TYR A 71 0.03 5.07 -4.55
C TYR A 71 1.42 4.48 -4.24
N LEU A 72 2.24 4.26 -5.27
CA LEU A 72 3.57 3.64 -5.11
C LEU A 72 4.49 4.53 -4.29
N LYS A 73 4.48 5.85 -4.52
CA LYS A 73 5.26 6.81 -3.75
C LYS A 73 4.93 6.72 -2.25
N GLN A 74 3.64 6.75 -1.90
CA GLN A 74 3.22 6.63 -0.51
C GLN A 74 3.53 5.24 0.06
N PHE A 75 3.42 4.20 -0.76
CA PHE A 75 3.70 2.82 -0.36
C PHE A 75 5.19 2.60 -0.06
N GLU A 76 6.10 3.14 -0.89
CA GLU A 76 7.55 3.10 -0.66
C GLU A 76 7.95 3.80 0.63
N GLU A 77 7.31 4.94 0.96
CA GLU A 77 7.53 5.62 2.25
C GLU A 77 7.08 4.75 3.45
N MET A 78 5.97 4.02 3.30
CA MET A 78 5.43 3.17 4.36
C MET A 78 6.15 1.83 4.53
N ALA A 79 6.67 1.28 3.44
CA ALA A 79 7.32 -0.03 3.39
C ALA A 79 8.64 0.06 2.61
N PRO A 80 9.65 0.78 3.14
CA PRO A 80 10.93 1.00 2.44
C PRO A 80 11.70 -0.31 2.17
N ASN A 81 11.40 -1.36 2.94
CA ASN A 81 12.01 -2.68 2.80
C ASN A 81 11.12 -3.66 2.02
N TYR A 82 10.08 -3.19 1.32
CA TYR A 82 9.12 -4.09 0.66
C TYR A 82 9.78 -4.98 -0.40
N LEU A 83 10.78 -4.46 -1.11
CA LEU A 83 11.56 -5.20 -2.12
C LEU A 83 12.88 -5.73 -1.55
N SER A 84 13.01 -5.80 -0.23
CA SER A 84 14.18 -6.35 0.44
C SER A 84 13.92 -7.78 0.91
N GLU A 85 14.94 -8.63 0.82
CA GLU A 85 14.92 -10.00 1.34
C GLU A 85 15.95 -10.17 2.46
N ASP A 86 15.54 -10.79 3.57
CA ASP A 86 16.41 -11.07 4.73
C ASP A 86 16.78 -12.55 4.78
N PHE A 87 18.09 -12.83 4.71
CA PHE A 87 18.65 -14.16 4.81
C PHE A 87 19.44 -14.33 6.10
N LYS A 88 19.06 -15.32 6.91
CA LYS A 88 19.87 -15.72 8.06
C LYS A 88 20.94 -16.70 7.58
N VAL A 89 22.20 -16.29 7.60
CA VAL A 89 23.33 -17.12 7.19
C VAL A 89 24.28 -17.38 8.36
N LEU A 90 24.99 -18.50 8.27
CA LEU A 90 26.04 -18.84 9.21
C LEU A 90 27.38 -18.49 8.54
N SER A 91 28.11 -17.54 9.12
CA SER A 91 29.45 -17.16 8.66
C SER A 91 30.48 -17.88 9.52
N ASP A 92 31.47 -18.51 8.90
CA ASP A 92 32.63 -19.08 9.57
C ASP A 92 33.81 -18.12 9.46
N GLU A 93 34.13 -17.45 10.57
CA GLU A 93 35.31 -16.59 10.69
C GLU A 93 36.33 -17.29 11.58
N GLY A 94 37.23 -18.06 10.96
CA GLY A 94 38.38 -18.65 11.63
C GLY A 94 38.03 -19.72 12.66
N GLY A 95 36.99 -20.52 12.43
CA GLY A 95 36.57 -21.62 13.31
C GLY A 95 35.49 -21.25 14.33
N SER A 96 35.00 -20.00 14.30
CA SER A 96 33.83 -19.56 15.06
C SER A 96 32.66 -19.34 14.12
N VAL A 97 31.61 -20.17 14.24
CA VAL A 97 30.37 -20.01 13.47
C VAL A 97 29.50 -18.95 14.12
N ARG A 98 29.22 -17.86 13.39
CA ARG A 98 28.32 -16.78 13.83
C ARG A 98 27.11 -16.71 12.91
N SER A 99 25.94 -16.49 13.50
CA SER A 99 24.74 -16.18 12.73
C SER A 99 24.73 -14.71 12.38
N VAL A 100 24.63 -14.40 11.10
CA VAL A 100 24.46 -13.03 10.59
C VAL A 100 23.20 -12.94 9.73
N PHE A 101 22.64 -11.75 9.62
CA PHE A 101 21.51 -11.46 8.74
C PHE A 101 22.03 -10.67 7.53
N VAL A 102 21.75 -11.16 6.34
CA VAL A 102 22.06 -10.51 5.07
C VAL A 102 20.77 -9.94 4.51
N ASN A 103 20.69 -8.62 4.41
CA ASN A 103 19.60 -7.94 3.73
C ASN A 103 20.01 -7.70 2.27
N VAL A 104 19.19 -8.13 1.32
CA VAL A 104 19.40 -7.92 -0.11
C VAL A 104 18.28 -7.01 -0.61
N ASN A 105 18.63 -5.81 -1.09
CA ASN A 105 17.69 -4.89 -1.72
C ASN A 105 18.25 -4.44 -3.08
N PRO A 106 17.66 -4.88 -4.21
CA PRO A 106 18.13 -4.54 -5.56
C PRO A 106 18.05 -3.05 -5.91
N PHE A 107 17.24 -2.29 -5.16
CA PHE A 107 16.96 -0.88 -5.38
C PHE A 107 17.49 -0.01 -4.24
N HIS A 108 18.39 -0.56 -3.41
CA HIS A 108 19.09 0.23 -2.41
C HIS A 108 19.87 1.34 -3.12
N LYS A 109 19.60 2.59 -2.76
CA LYS A 109 20.38 3.72 -3.26
C LYS A 109 21.78 3.61 -2.65
N GLU A 110 22.81 3.49 -3.48
CA GLU A 110 24.18 3.76 -3.04
C GLU A 110 24.23 5.23 -2.61
N GLU A 111 24.49 5.47 -1.32
CA GLU A 111 24.74 6.83 -0.79
C GLU A 111 26.09 7.38 -1.25
#